data_AF-B4SER1-F1
#
_entry.id   AF-B4SER1-F1
#
_cell.length_a   1.000
_cell.length_b   1.000
_cell.length_c   1.000
_cell.angle_alpha   90.00
_cell.angle_beta   90.00
_cell.angle_gamma   90.00
#
_symmetry.space_group_name_H-M   'P 1'
#
loop_
_entity.id
_entity.type
_entity.pdbx_description
1 polymer ?
#
loop_
_entity_poly.entity_id
_entity_poly.type
_entity_poly.pdbx_seq_one_letter_code
_entity_poly.pdbx_strand_id
1 'polypeptide(L)'
;MNAQAEQTTKSVVDYEKEIGALRTRIANQDLELTRVSTAIAEKTNALRNLLDQIHALEIDTAVKRSMTDSCLSLIETETIEKRLNIELTESDSVFLSKLQKKHANLNQRELRISLLVKLNYDTKEIGRSVGISTRGMESIRYRMHKKLGLGKHQSIKTYLSDLAVAF
;
A
#
# COMPACT_ATOMS: atom_id res chain seq x y z
N MET A 1 0.08 38.33 40.15
CA MET A 1 0.70 36.99 40.26
C MET A 1 -0.25 35.83 39.92
N ASN A 2 -1.58 35.95 40.08
CA ASN A 2 -2.50 34.81 39.88
C ASN A 2 -2.88 34.49 38.42
N ALA A 3 -2.99 35.47 37.52
CA ALA A 3 -3.47 35.24 36.15
C ALA A 3 -2.55 34.32 35.31
N GLN A 4 -1.22 34.39 35.50
CA GLN A 4 -0.26 33.55 34.77
C GLN A 4 -0.33 32.08 35.24
N ALA A 5 -0.55 31.86 36.55
CA ALA A 5 -0.70 30.53 37.14
C ALA A 5 -2.02 29.88 36.72
N GLU A 6 -3.12 30.65 36.68
CA GLU A 6 -4.42 30.18 36.16
C GLU A 6 -4.35 29.84 34.67
N GLN A 7 -3.70 30.67 33.85
CA GLN A 7 -3.51 30.41 32.42
C GLN A 7 -2.71 29.13 32.17
N THR A 8 -1.61 28.93 32.94
CA THR A 8 -0.75 27.75 32.83
C THR A 8 -1.48 26.49 33.26
N THR A 9 -2.26 26.56 34.35
CA THR A 9 -3.06 25.42 34.85
C THR A 9 -4.13 25.03 33.84
N LYS A 10 -4.81 26.01 33.22
CA LYS A 10 -5.79 25.78 32.16
C LYS A 10 -5.17 25.11 30.94
N SER A 11 -3.99 25.56 30.50
CA SER A 11 -3.25 24.92 29.40
C SER A 11 -2.83 23.49 29.72
N VAL A 12 -2.41 23.19 30.95
CA VAL A 12 -2.09 21.81 31.36
C VAL A 12 -3.32 20.90 31.29
N VAL A 13 -4.47 21.34 31.79
CA VAL A 13 -5.73 20.58 31.71
C VAL A 13 -6.16 20.34 30.25
N ASP A 14 -6.02 21.34 29.39
CA ASP A 14 -6.32 21.21 27.97
C ASP A 14 -5.39 20.17 27.28
N TYR A 15 -4.09 20.20 27.57
CA TYR A 15 -3.14 19.21 27.05
C TYR A 15 -3.39 17.80 27.59
N GLU A 16 -3.73 17.64 28.88
CA GLU A 16 -4.08 16.34 29.45
C GLU A 16 -5.32 15.74 28.79
N LYS A 17 -6.33 16.59 28.51
CA LYS A 17 -7.52 16.19 27.78
C LYS A 17 -7.20 15.78 26.34
N GLU A 18 -6.32 16.51 25.65
CA GLU A 18 -5.87 16.18 24.30
C GLU A 18 -5.07 14.87 24.28
N ILE A 19 -4.15 14.66 25.23
CA ILE A 19 -3.42 13.39 25.39
C ILE A 19 -4.38 12.23 25.62
N GLY A 20 -5.39 12.41 26.48
CA GLY A 20 -6.42 11.40 26.72
C GLY A 20 -7.19 11.05 25.44
N ALA A 21 -7.63 12.06 24.68
CA ALA A 21 -8.32 11.85 23.41
C ALA A 21 -7.44 11.15 22.37
N LEU A 22 -6.16 11.52 22.25
CA LEU A 22 -5.20 10.89 21.36
C LEU A 22 -4.93 9.43 21.75
N ARG A 23 -4.81 9.12 23.05
CA ARG A 23 -4.65 7.75 23.54
C ARG A 23 -5.84 6.86 23.20
N THR A 24 -7.07 7.36 23.39
CA THR A 24 -8.28 6.63 23.00
C THR A 24 -8.33 6.39 21.49
N ARG A 25 -7.93 7.39 20.68
CA ARG A 25 -7.85 7.24 19.23
C ARG A 25 -6.83 6.17 18.81
N ILE A 26 -5.64 6.16 19.42
CA ILE A 26 -4.64 5.12 19.19
C ILE A 26 -5.19 3.74 19.54
N ALA A 27 -5.79 3.58 20.73
CA ALA A 27 -6.36 2.30 21.15
C ALA A 27 -7.44 1.77 20.19
N ASN A 28 -8.32 2.64 19.70
CA ASN A 28 -9.33 2.26 18.70
C ASN A 28 -8.70 1.86 17.37
N GLN A 29 -7.66 2.57 16.93
CA GLN A 29 -6.93 2.23 15.70
C GLN A 29 -6.20 0.89 15.83
N ASP A 30 -5.61 0.59 17.00
CA ASP A 30 -4.95 -0.68 17.27
C ASP A 30 -5.92 -1.86 17.25
N LEU A 31 -7.15 -1.66 17.78
CA LEU A 31 -8.20 -2.67 17.74
C LEU A 31 -8.67 -2.96 16.31
N GLU A 32 -8.90 -1.91 15.50
CA GLU A 32 -9.25 -2.08 14.08
C GLU A 32 -8.11 -2.74 13.29
N LEU A 33 -6.85 -2.35 13.52
CA LEU A 33 -5.68 -2.98 12.91
C LEU A 33 -5.61 -4.47 13.25
N THR A 34 -5.88 -4.83 14.49
CA THR A 34 -5.91 -6.23 14.95
C THR A 34 -7.02 -7.00 14.21
N ARG A 35 -8.24 -6.44 14.16
CA ARG A 35 -9.38 -7.06 13.48
C ARG A 35 -9.10 -7.29 12.00
N VAL A 36 -8.57 -6.27 11.31
CA VAL A 36 -8.19 -6.36 9.89
C VAL A 36 -7.07 -7.38 9.69
N SER A 37 -6.05 -7.38 10.54
CA SER A 37 -4.94 -8.34 10.46
C SER A 37 -5.40 -9.78 10.62
N THR A 38 -6.34 -10.05 11.55
CA THR A 38 -6.94 -11.37 11.75
C THR A 38 -7.74 -11.81 10.52
N ALA A 39 -8.63 -10.96 10.01
CA ALA A 39 -9.44 -11.27 8.83
C ALA A 39 -8.58 -11.58 7.60
N ILE A 40 -7.49 -10.83 7.42
CA ILE A 40 -6.50 -11.06 6.37
C ILE A 40 -5.83 -12.43 6.55
N ALA A 41 -5.38 -12.78 7.76
CA ALA A 41 -4.75 -14.07 8.04
C ALA A 41 -5.71 -15.26 7.80
N GLU A 42 -6.97 -15.12 8.20
CA GLU A 42 -8.02 -16.12 7.96
C GLU A 42 -8.24 -16.31 6.45
N LYS A 43 -8.32 -15.22 5.69
CA LYS A 43 -8.41 -15.25 4.22
C LYS A 43 -7.22 -15.97 3.59
N THR A 44 -5.98 -15.69 4.03
CA THR A 44 -4.80 -16.39 3.50
C THR A 44 -4.90 -17.90 3.74
N ASN A 45 -5.33 -18.30 4.93
CA ASN A 45 -5.44 -19.71 5.30
C ASN A 45 -6.54 -20.41 4.51
N ALA A 46 -7.68 -19.75 4.29
CA ALA A 46 -8.74 -20.27 3.43
C ALA A 46 -8.25 -20.51 2.00
N LEU A 47 -7.49 -19.59 1.41
CA LEU A 47 -6.90 -19.76 0.08
C LEU A 47 -5.91 -20.92 0.00
N ARG A 48 -5.09 -21.12 1.05
CA ARG A 48 -4.17 -22.28 1.11
C ARG A 48 -4.93 -23.60 1.22
N ASN A 49 -5.96 -23.66 2.06
CA ASN A 49 -6.81 -24.85 2.17
C ASN A 49 -7.50 -25.18 0.84
N LEU A 50 -7.96 -24.17 0.10
CA LEU A 50 -8.52 -24.35 -1.24
C LEU A 50 -7.47 -24.91 -2.22
N LEU A 51 -6.22 -24.44 -2.15
CA LEU A 51 -5.12 -24.96 -2.95
C LEU A 51 -4.88 -26.46 -2.70
N ASP A 52 -4.87 -26.87 -1.44
CA ASP A 52 -4.70 -28.27 -1.04
C ASP A 52 -5.87 -29.13 -1.55
N GLN A 53 -7.10 -28.62 -1.46
CA GLN A 53 -8.28 -29.29 -2.02
C GLN A 53 -8.18 -29.42 -3.55
N ILE A 54 -7.79 -28.36 -4.26
CA ILE A 54 -7.62 -28.37 -5.72
C ILE A 54 -6.57 -29.41 -6.14
N HIS A 55 -5.46 -29.51 -5.40
CA HIS A 55 -4.42 -30.49 -5.70
C HIS A 55 -4.93 -31.93 -5.54
N ALA A 56 -5.75 -32.19 -4.53
CA ALA A 56 -6.35 -33.51 -4.26
C ALA A 56 -7.44 -33.93 -5.27
N LEU A 57 -8.06 -32.99 -5.98
CA LEU A 57 -9.11 -33.31 -6.96
C LEU A 57 -8.54 -34.01 -8.20
N GLU A 58 -9.13 -35.12 -8.63
CA GLU A 58 -8.83 -35.73 -9.93
C GLU A 58 -9.66 -35.10 -11.05
N ILE A 59 -9.27 -33.89 -11.43
CA ILE A 59 -9.90 -33.10 -12.51
C ILE A 59 -8.92 -32.88 -13.66
N ASP A 60 -9.45 -32.38 -14.77
CA ASP A 60 -8.65 -31.97 -15.93
C ASP A 60 -7.48 -31.06 -15.52
N THR A 61 -6.32 -31.31 -16.12
CA THR A 61 -5.07 -30.63 -15.75
C THR A 61 -5.10 -29.14 -16.08
N ALA A 62 -5.77 -28.74 -17.16
CA ALA A 62 -5.89 -27.33 -17.52
C ALA A 62 -6.81 -26.58 -16.56
N VAL A 63 -7.93 -27.20 -16.16
CA VAL A 63 -8.84 -26.65 -15.14
C VAL A 63 -8.14 -26.53 -13.79
N LYS A 64 -7.43 -27.59 -13.36
CA LYS A 64 -6.66 -27.58 -12.11
C LYS A 64 -5.66 -26.44 -12.08
N ARG A 65 -4.89 -26.28 -13.17
CA ARG A 65 -3.90 -25.20 -13.30
C ARG A 65 -4.55 -23.82 -13.20
N SER A 66 -5.64 -23.59 -13.91
CA SER A 66 -6.36 -22.31 -13.88
C SER A 66 -6.82 -21.93 -12.46
N MET A 67 -7.36 -22.90 -11.72
CA MET A 67 -7.79 -22.69 -10.33
C MET A 67 -6.59 -22.43 -9.40
N THR A 68 -5.52 -23.21 -9.52
CA THR A 68 -4.28 -23.03 -8.76
C THR A 68 -3.68 -21.64 -9.01
N ASP A 69 -3.56 -21.23 -10.28
CA ASP A 69 -3.01 -19.93 -10.67
C ASP A 69 -3.85 -18.77 -10.10
N SER A 70 -5.18 -18.92 -10.09
CA SER A 70 -6.10 -17.94 -9.50
C SER A 70 -5.89 -17.81 -7.98
N CYS A 71 -5.78 -18.92 -7.26
CA CYS A 71 -5.48 -18.90 -5.82
C CYS A 71 -4.10 -18.28 -5.52
N LEU A 72 -3.09 -18.60 -6.32
CA LEU A 72 -1.74 -18.02 -6.17
C LEU A 72 -1.73 -16.51 -6.44
N SER A 73 -2.45 -16.03 -7.46
CA SER A 73 -2.64 -14.60 -7.76
C SER A 73 -3.24 -13.84 -6.57
N LEU A 74 -4.25 -14.41 -5.92
CA LEU A 74 -4.89 -13.82 -4.73
C LEU A 74 -3.95 -13.77 -3.52
N ILE A 75 -3.16 -14.82 -3.29
CA ILE A 75 -2.15 -14.87 -2.21
C ILE A 75 -1.02 -13.86 -2.48
N GLU A 76 -0.57 -13.74 -3.73
CA GLU A 76 0.43 -12.75 -4.13
C GLU A 76 -0.08 -11.34 -3.89
N THR A 77 -1.31 -11.04 -4.31
CA THR A 77 -1.97 -9.74 -4.08
C THR A 77 -1.95 -9.37 -2.60
N GLU A 78 -2.40 -10.27 -1.73
CA GLU A 78 -2.41 -10.03 -0.28
C GLU A 78 -1.00 -9.81 0.30
N THR A 79 0.00 -10.50 -0.23
CA THR A 79 1.41 -10.32 0.17
C THR A 79 1.91 -8.93 -0.21
N ILE A 80 1.54 -8.43 -1.39
CA ILE A 80 1.91 -7.09 -1.84
C ILE A 80 1.17 -6.03 -1.02
N GLU A 81 -0.12 -6.21 -0.74
CA GLU A 81 -0.93 -5.32 0.12
C GLU A 81 -0.26 -5.11 1.48
N LYS A 82 0.10 -6.20 2.18
CA LYS A 82 0.81 -6.16 3.47
C LYS A 82 2.13 -5.41 3.37
N ARG A 83 2.91 -5.68 2.33
CA ARG A 83 4.23 -5.09 2.12
C ARG A 83 4.16 -3.59 1.84
N LEU A 84 3.14 -3.13 1.13
CA LEU A 84 2.99 -1.74 0.73
C LEU A 84 2.04 -0.93 1.63
N ASN A 85 1.34 -1.61 2.54
CA ASN A 85 0.31 -1.04 3.41
C ASN A 85 -0.73 -0.24 2.60
N ILE A 86 -1.33 -0.91 1.60
CA ILE A 86 -2.36 -0.38 0.71
C ILE A 86 -3.23 -1.54 0.20
N GLU A 87 -4.53 -1.32 0.08
CA GLU A 87 -5.45 -2.28 -0.57
C GLU A 87 -5.26 -2.26 -2.09
N LEU A 88 -5.35 -3.43 -2.72
CA LEU A 88 -5.08 -3.63 -4.13
C LEU A 88 -6.23 -4.38 -4.81
N THR A 89 -6.56 -3.95 -6.03
CA THR A 89 -7.26 -4.85 -6.95
C THR A 89 -6.27 -5.87 -7.52
N GLU A 90 -6.76 -6.96 -8.08
CA GLU A 90 -5.91 -7.91 -8.82
C GLU A 90 -5.12 -7.21 -9.94
N SER A 91 -5.75 -6.25 -10.62
CA SER A 91 -5.09 -5.46 -11.66
C SER A 91 -3.93 -4.60 -11.13
N ASP A 92 -4.03 -4.12 -9.89
CA ASP A 92 -2.96 -3.34 -9.25
C ASP A 92 -1.80 -4.25 -8.83
N SER A 93 -2.11 -5.44 -8.32
CA SER A 93 -1.14 -6.47 -7.99
C SER A 93 -0.32 -6.90 -9.22
N VAL A 94 -1.00 -7.27 -10.31
CA VAL A 94 -0.36 -7.64 -11.58
C VAL A 94 0.53 -6.51 -12.10
N PHE A 95 0.05 -5.27 -12.06
CA PHE A 95 0.85 -4.10 -12.44
C PHE A 95 2.10 -3.95 -11.57
N LEU A 96 1.97 -4.08 -10.25
CA LEU A 96 3.10 -3.95 -9.32
C LEU A 96 4.13 -5.07 -9.51
N SER A 97 3.68 -6.31 -9.72
CA SER A 97 4.58 -7.44 -10.02
C SER A 97 5.30 -7.23 -11.36
N LYS A 98 4.61 -6.76 -12.41
CA LYS A 98 5.23 -6.37 -13.69
C LYS A 98 6.25 -5.25 -13.51
N LEU A 99 5.90 -4.22 -12.75
CA LEU A 99 6.77 -3.07 -12.49
C LEU A 99 8.03 -3.50 -11.72
N GLN A 100 7.88 -4.30 -10.68
CA GLN A 100 8.99 -4.79 -9.87
C GLN A 100 9.91 -5.73 -10.66
N LYS A 101 9.35 -6.57 -11.53
CA LYS A 101 10.13 -7.46 -12.41
C LYS A 101 10.97 -6.65 -13.41
N LYS A 102 10.41 -5.58 -13.97
CA LYS A 102 11.11 -4.72 -14.94
C LYS A 102 12.11 -3.76 -14.27
N HIS A 103 11.79 -3.30 -13.06
CA HIS A 103 12.55 -2.28 -12.32
C HIS A 103 12.81 -2.73 -10.88
N ALA A 104 13.65 -3.76 -10.72
CA ALA A 104 13.97 -4.37 -9.43
C ALA A 104 14.69 -3.41 -8.43
N ASN A 105 15.19 -2.27 -8.91
CA ASN A 105 15.84 -1.24 -8.11
C ASN A 105 14.86 -0.24 -7.44
N LEU A 106 13.55 -0.36 -7.70
CA LEU A 106 12.53 0.42 -7.01
C LEU A 106 12.32 -0.16 -5.60
N ASN A 107 12.37 0.72 -4.60
CA ASN A 107 12.05 0.33 -3.23
C ASN A 107 10.53 0.33 -2.98
N GLN A 108 10.10 -0.22 -1.84
CA GLN A 108 8.68 -0.30 -1.47
C GLN A 108 7.97 1.07 -1.50
N ARG A 109 8.63 2.13 -1.05
CA ARG A 109 8.08 3.49 -1.08
C ARG A 109 7.85 3.98 -2.50
N GLU A 110 8.80 3.75 -3.40
CA GLU A 110 8.70 4.11 -4.82
C GLU A 110 7.65 3.27 -5.56
N LEU A 111 7.49 2.00 -5.21
CA LEU A 111 6.41 1.14 -5.72
C LEU A 111 5.03 1.68 -5.30
N ARG A 112 4.87 2.02 -4.00
CA ARG A 112 3.62 2.64 -3.50
C ARG A 112 3.32 3.95 -4.21
N ILE A 113 4.32 4.82 -4.39
CA ILE A 113 4.17 6.08 -5.13
C ILE A 113 3.79 5.81 -6.59
N SER A 114 4.40 4.81 -7.24
CA SER A 114 4.09 4.45 -8.63
C SER A 114 2.63 4.04 -8.79
N LEU A 115 2.10 3.23 -7.87
CA LEU A 115 0.69 2.88 -7.84
C LEU A 115 -0.20 4.11 -7.70
N LEU A 116 0.09 5.00 -6.75
CA LEU A 116 -0.71 6.22 -6.55
C LEU A 116 -0.67 7.14 -7.78
N VAL A 117 0.47 7.25 -8.47
CA VAL A 117 0.57 7.98 -9.74
C VAL A 117 -0.28 7.33 -10.83
N LYS A 118 -0.26 5.99 -10.95
CA LYS A 118 -1.10 5.23 -11.90
C LYS A 118 -2.59 5.44 -11.62
N LEU A 119 -2.98 5.52 -10.34
CA LEU A 119 -4.35 5.77 -9.89
C LEU A 119 -4.77 7.25 -9.97
N ASN A 120 -3.96 8.13 -10.59
CA ASN A 120 -4.26 9.55 -10.80
C ASN A 120 -4.36 10.42 -9.53
N TYR A 121 -3.76 10.02 -8.41
CA TYR A 121 -3.70 10.89 -7.22
C TYR A 121 -2.86 12.15 -7.46
N ASP A 122 -3.23 13.26 -6.80
CA ASP A 122 -2.46 14.50 -6.90
C ASP A 122 -1.09 14.39 -6.21
N THR A 123 -0.09 15.10 -6.73
CA THR A 123 1.28 15.05 -6.18
C THR A 123 1.33 15.51 -4.71
N LYS A 124 0.48 16.46 -4.30
CA LYS A 124 0.38 16.90 -2.90
C LYS A 124 -0.32 15.86 -2.02
N GLU A 125 -1.30 15.14 -2.55
CA GLU A 125 -1.98 14.05 -1.84
C GLU A 125 -1.04 12.87 -1.62
N ILE A 126 -0.31 12.46 -2.66
CA ILE A 126 0.74 11.45 -2.57
C ILE A 126 1.77 11.86 -1.53
N GLY A 127 2.25 13.10 -1.59
CA GLY A 127 3.22 13.63 -0.64
C GLY A 127 2.75 13.55 0.81
N ARG A 128 1.51 13.99 1.08
CA ARG A 128 0.90 13.87 2.41
C ARG A 128 0.76 12.42 2.86
N SER A 129 0.29 11.53 1.99
CA SER A 129 0.09 10.11 2.27
C SER A 129 1.39 9.39 2.68
N VAL A 130 2.51 9.73 2.03
CA VAL A 130 3.81 9.11 2.31
C VAL A 130 4.71 9.93 3.24
N GLY A 131 4.19 11.00 3.85
CA GLY A 131 4.89 11.83 4.83
C GLY A 131 6.07 12.64 4.26
N ILE A 132 5.91 13.25 3.09
CA ILE A 132 6.93 14.11 2.47
C ILE A 132 6.37 15.47 2.06
N SER A 133 7.25 16.46 2.08
CA SER A 133 6.99 17.76 1.49
C SER A 133 6.92 17.68 -0.04
N THR A 134 6.36 18.72 -0.65
CA THR A 134 6.36 18.91 -2.11
C THR A 134 7.78 18.84 -2.70
N ARG A 135 8.74 19.51 -2.06
CA ARG A 135 10.16 19.45 -2.44
C ARG A 135 10.74 18.04 -2.31
N GLY A 136 10.36 17.30 -1.28
CA GLY A 136 10.73 15.89 -1.13
C GLY A 136 10.18 15.03 -2.28
N MET A 137 8.95 15.31 -2.71
CA MET A 137 8.29 14.62 -3.81
C MET A 137 8.96 14.90 -5.16
N GLU A 138 9.44 16.12 -5.42
CA GLU A 138 10.25 16.45 -6.60
C GLU A 138 11.55 15.64 -6.65
N SER A 139 12.24 15.52 -5.51
CA SER A 139 13.46 14.72 -5.39
C SER A 139 13.21 13.23 -5.67
N ILE A 140 12.10 12.68 -5.15
CA ILE A 140 11.69 11.31 -5.46
C ILE A 140 11.36 11.17 -6.95
N ARG A 141 10.60 12.09 -7.54
CA ARG A 141 10.24 12.06 -8.96
C ARG A 141 11.48 12.01 -9.84
N TYR A 142 12.50 12.83 -9.55
CA TYR A 142 13.78 12.80 -10.27
C TYR A 142 14.49 11.44 -10.17
N ARG A 143 14.55 10.86 -8.97
CA ARG A 143 15.16 9.54 -8.77
C ARG A 143 14.39 8.43 -9.48
N MET A 144 13.07 8.44 -9.36
CA MET A 144 12.20 7.47 -10.04
C MET A 144 12.36 7.57 -11.56
N HIS A 145 12.41 8.79 -12.10
CA HIS A 145 12.62 9.01 -13.54
C HIS A 145 13.91 8.34 -14.04
N LYS A 146 15.02 8.49 -13.31
CA LYS A 146 16.28 7.77 -13.60
C LYS A 146 16.16 6.25 -13.45
N LYS A 147 15.56 5.77 -12.35
CA LYS A 147 15.42 4.33 -12.08
C LYS A 147 14.57 3.62 -13.13
N LEU A 148 13.53 4.31 -13.62
CA LEU A 148 12.64 3.84 -14.68
C LEU A 148 13.28 3.93 -16.08
N GLY A 149 14.46 4.54 -16.21
CA GLY A 149 15.16 4.69 -17.48
C GLY A 149 14.50 5.67 -18.45
N LEU A 150 13.79 6.68 -17.93
CA LEU A 150 13.00 7.58 -18.76
C LEU A 150 13.84 8.70 -19.40
N GLY A 151 13.48 9.09 -20.62
CA GLY A 151 14.06 10.24 -21.32
C GLY A 151 13.54 11.59 -20.78
N LYS A 152 14.24 12.70 -21.06
CA LYS A 152 13.95 14.04 -20.49
C LYS A 152 12.49 14.49 -20.60
N HIS A 153 11.79 14.10 -21.66
CA HIS A 153 10.39 14.50 -21.91
C HIS A 153 9.38 13.38 -21.67
N GLN A 154 9.82 12.22 -21.17
CA GLN A 154 8.92 11.11 -20.85
C GLN A 154 8.30 11.31 -19.46
N SER A 155 6.97 11.19 -19.43
CA SER A 155 6.19 11.26 -18.21
C SER A 155 6.20 9.92 -17.48
N ILE A 156 6.52 9.93 -16.18
CA ILE A 156 6.38 8.76 -15.31
C ILE A 156 4.95 8.24 -15.37
N LYS A 157 3.95 9.14 -15.33
CA LYS A 157 2.54 8.75 -15.36
C LYS A 157 2.20 7.95 -16.62
N THR A 158 2.55 8.48 -17.79
CA THR A 158 2.30 7.80 -19.07
C THR A 158 2.99 6.45 -19.12
N TYR A 159 4.27 6.41 -18.75
CA TYR A 159 5.02 5.15 -18.70
C TYR A 159 4.35 4.09 -17.80
N LEU A 160 3.88 4.46 -16.61
CA LEU A 160 3.23 3.54 -15.69
C LEU A 160 1.86 3.09 -16.20
N SER A 161 1.08 3.99 -16.83
CA SER A 161 -0.18 3.65 -17.48
C SER A 161 0.01 2.67 -18.63
N ASP A 162 0.99 2.90 -19.50
CA ASP A 162 1.29 2.03 -20.64
C ASP A 162 1.74 0.63 -20.15
N LEU A 163 2.56 0.58 -19.10
CA LEU A 163 3.00 -0.67 -18.50
C LEU A 163 1.85 -1.47 -17.88
N ALA A 164 0.82 -0.80 -17.36
CA ALA A 164 -0.34 -1.47 -16.76
C ALA A 164 -1.25 -2.13 -17.82
N VAL A 165 -1.29 -1.58 -19.04
CA VAL A 165 -2.16 -2.08 -20.14
C VAL A 165 -1.42 -3.07 -21.05
N ALA A 166 -0.09 -3.09 -21.05
CA ALA A 166 0.69 -4.05 -21.83
C ALA A 166 0.46 -5.49 -21.33
N PHE A 167 -0.15 -6.34 -22.16
CA PHE A 167 -0.44 -7.75 -21.88
C PHE A 167 0.81 -8.62 -21.98
#